data_AF-A0A352B4A5-F1
#
_entry.id   AF-A0A352B4A5-F1
#
_cell.length_a   1.000
_cell.length_b   1.000
_cell.length_c   1.000
_cell.angle_alpha   90.00
_cell.angle_beta   90.00
_cell.angle_gamma   90.00
#
_symmetry.space_group_name_H-M   'P 1'
#
loop_
_entity.id
_entity.type
_entity.pdbx_description
1 polymer ?
#
loop_
_entity_poly.entity_id
_entity_poly.type
_entity_poly.pdbx_seq_one_letter_code
_entity_poly.pdbx_strand_id
1 'polypeptide(L)'
;MVGLLLLFTFGLFSLVAPAANPYLDLVGYLVIPGLIVLGLLVAAVGGAARRRRIRLLDPTARLDRFPRLDLNDPRQRRRAAYLGGLVALLGVGVAVTSYHGYRFTDSVAFCTQPCHQVMEPQATTYPFSAHARVRCAECHIGEGASWFIKAKISGVRQVVAVVAGTYPRPIPPAIQHLRPATETCEQCHWPRKFYGAQLRERLHFAEDEANSRRTVQMLVKTGGGDEMTGRVEGIHMHMLLSGAMEYVATDASLQTIPWVKWTRPNGEVRIYRADGKAAGEPPPGGARRRLDCMDCHNRPAHTFPPPAAALDLYLGRGRIDATLPFVKREAVAALGADYPDGATARAAIA
;
A
#
# COMPACT_ATOMS: atom_id res chain seq x y z
N MET A 1 11.06 -10.16 -33.19
CA MET A 1 11.91 -9.03 -33.62
C MET A 1 11.26 -7.68 -33.28
N VAL A 2 10.00 -7.43 -33.64
CA VAL A 2 9.30 -6.18 -33.29
C VAL A 2 9.31 -5.85 -31.79
N GLY A 3 9.00 -6.80 -30.90
CA GLY A 3 9.03 -6.54 -29.46
C GLY A 3 10.41 -6.18 -28.89
N LEU A 4 11.48 -6.80 -29.41
CA LEU A 4 12.86 -6.46 -29.05
C LEU A 4 13.25 -5.06 -29.50
N LEU A 5 12.86 -4.70 -30.72
CA LEU A 5 13.06 -3.36 -31.27
C LEU A 5 12.35 -2.32 -30.39
N LEU A 6 11.09 -2.59 -29.99
CA LEU A 6 10.31 -1.73 -29.12
C LEU A 6 10.92 -1.58 -27.71
N LEU A 7 11.40 -2.68 -27.10
CA LEU A 7 12.10 -2.61 -25.82
C LEU A 7 13.39 -1.80 -25.92
N PHE A 8 14.15 -2.02 -27.00
CA PHE A 8 15.41 -1.32 -27.22
C PHE A 8 15.19 0.18 -27.47
N THR A 9 14.21 0.55 -28.29
CA THR A 9 13.84 1.95 -28.55
C THR A 9 13.27 2.62 -27.31
N PHE A 10 12.47 1.90 -26.51
CA PHE A 10 11.97 2.41 -25.24
C PHE A 10 13.12 2.63 -24.25
N GLY A 11 14.05 1.68 -24.12
CA GLY A 11 15.24 1.83 -23.28
C GLY A 11 16.09 3.04 -23.67
N LEU A 12 16.33 3.25 -24.97
CA LEU A 12 17.02 4.44 -25.48
C LEU A 12 16.24 5.73 -25.17
N PHE A 13 14.92 5.72 -25.37
CA PHE A 13 14.07 6.86 -25.04
C PHE A 13 14.13 7.20 -23.55
N SER A 14 14.04 6.20 -22.66
CA SER A 14 14.13 6.41 -21.21
C SER A 14 15.48 6.98 -20.74
N LEU A 15 16.56 6.77 -21.50
CA LEU A 15 17.87 7.35 -21.19
C LEU A 15 17.99 8.82 -21.60
N VAL A 16 17.26 9.25 -22.63
CA VAL A 16 17.32 10.61 -23.19
C VAL A 16 16.16 11.48 -22.69
N ALA A 17 15.09 10.86 -22.18
CA ALA A 17 13.92 11.58 -21.69
C ALA A 17 14.28 12.50 -20.50
N PRO A 18 13.94 13.80 -20.57
CA PRO A 18 14.31 14.78 -19.54
C PRO A 18 13.51 14.63 -18.24
N ALA A 19 12.40 13.89 -18.25
CA ALA A 19 11.57 13.62 -17.08
C ALA A 19 10.92 12.24 -17.16
N ALA A 20 10.80 11.58 -16.00
CA ALA A 20 10.04 10.33 -15.89
C ALA A 20 8.55 10.60 -16.12
N ASN A 21 7.92 9.79 -16.98
CA ASN A 21 6.48 9.84 -17.22
C ASN A 21 5.87 8.49 -16.82
N PRO A 22 5.12 8.43 -15.70
CA PRO A 22 4.59 7.17 -15.18
C PRO A 22 3.68 6.41 -16.15
N TYR A 23 3.04 7.08 -17.11
CA TYR A 23 2.24 6.41 -18.14
C TYR A 23 3.11 5.76 -19.21
N LEU A 24 4.19 6.43 -19.64
CA LEU A 24 5.16 5.85 -20.57
C LEU A 24 5.93 4.70 -19.90
N ASP A 25 6.28 4.86 -18.62
CA ASP A 25 6.94 3.84 -17.81
C ASP A 25 6.05 2.60 -17.63
N LEU A 26 4.74 2.79 -17.44
CA LEU A 26 3.77 1.69 -17.39
C LEU A 26 3.76 0.89 -18.71
N VAL A 27 3.74 1.58 -19.85
CA VAL A 27 3.75 0.93 -21.16
C VAL A 27 5.07 0.20 -21.38
N GLY A 28 6.19 0.88 -21.17
CA GLY A 28 7.51 0.33 -21.51
C GLY A 28 8.01 -0.75 -20.56
N TYR A 29 7.74 -0.63 -19.26
CA TYR A 29 8.21 -1.61 -18.27
C TYR A 29 7.23 -2.75 -17.99
N LEU A 30 5.94 -2.59 -18.32
CA LEU A 30 4.92 -3.60 -18.02
C LEU A 30 4.23 -4.14 -19.28
N VAL A 31 3.68 -3.27 -20.13
CA VAL A 31 2.86 -3.69 -21.28
C VAL A 31 3.71 -4.36 -22.36
N ILE A 32 4.81 -3.73 -22.78
CA ILE A 32 5.67 -4.27 -23.86
C ILE A 32 6.28 -5.63 -23.45
N PRO A 33 6.89 -5.79 -22.26
CA PRO A 33 7.34 -7.11 -21.79
C PRO A 33 6.21 -8.13 -21.71
N GLY A 34 5.04 -7.74 -21.20
CA GLY A 34 3.88 -8.61 -21.10
C GLY A 34 3.44 -9.17 -22.45
N LEU A 35 3.41 -8.34 -23.49
CA LEU A 35 3.09 -8.76 -24.86
C LEU A 35 4.15 -9.71 -25.45
N ILE A 36 5.43 -9.49 -25.15
CA ILE A 36 6.51 -10.38 -25.60
C ILE A 36 6.36 -11.76 -24.94
N VAL A 37 6.14 -11.79 -23.62
CA VAL A 37 5.92 -13.04 -22.87
C VAL A 37 4.69 -13.77 -23.40
N LEU A 38 3.57 -13.06 -23.61
CA LEU A 38 2.36 -13.62 -24.18
C LEU A 38 2.61 -14.21 -25.59
N GLY A 39 3.33 -13.49 -26.44
CA GLY A 39 3.71 -13.98 -27.78
C GLY A 39 4.56 -15.26 -27.73
N LEU A 40 5.51 -15.34 -26.79
CA LEU A 40 6.32 -16.55 -26.57
C LEU A 40 5.47 -17.73 -26.08
N LEU A 41 4.51 -17.48 -25.18
CA LEU A 41 3.58 -18.50 -24.70
C LEU A 41 2.68 -19.01 -25.83
N VAL A 42 2.12 -18.11 -26.65
CA VAL A 42 1.31 -18.46 -27.82
C VAL A 42 2.13 -19.29 -28.82
N ALA A 43 3.40 -18.93 -29.07
CA ALA A 43 4.28 -19.70 -29.94
C ALA A 43 4.56 -21.11 -29.39
N ALA A 44 4.83 -21.23 -28.08
CA ALA A 44 5.06 -22.52 -27.43
C ALA A 44 3.82 -23.42 -27.47
N VAL A 45 2.65 -22.88 -27.12
CA VAL A 45 1.35 -23.58 -27.16
C VAL A 45 1.00 -23.98 -28.59
N GLY A 46 1.17 -23.08 -29.56
CA GLY A 46 0.95 -23.35 -30.99
C GLY A 46 1.86 -24.47 -31.51
N GLY A 47 3.13 -24.48 -31.10
CA GLY A 47 4.06 -25.56 -31.41
C GLY A 47 3.64 -26.91 -30.82
N ALA A 48 3.21 -26.94 -29.56
CA ALA A 48 2.71 -28.14 -28.90
C ALA A 48 1.41 -28.65 -29.54
N ALA A 49 0.47 -27.75 -29.84
CA ALA A 49 -0.79 -28.05 -30.51
C ALA A 49 -0.57 -28.62 -31.93
N ARG A 50 0.35 -28.02 -32.70
CA ARG A 50 0.74 -28.53 -34.03
C ARG A 50 1.34 -29.93 -33.94
N ARG A 51 2.26 -30.17 -33.00
CA ARG A 51 2.85 -31.51 -32.78
C ARG A 51 1.78 -32.53 -32.40
N ARG A 52 0.84 -32.17 -31.51
CA ARG A 52 -0.30 -33.02 -31.15
C ARG A 52 -1.18 -33.32 -32.36
N ARG A 53 -1.51 -32.32 -33.18
CA ARG A 53 -2.30 -32.49 -34.41
C ARG A 53 -1.63 -33.42 -35.40
N ILE A 54 -0.32 -33.29 -35.62
CA ILE A 54 0.42 -34.18 -36.53
C ILE A 54 0.38 -35.63 -36.03
N ARG A 55 0.60 -35.87 -34.73
CA ARG A 55 0.50 -37.22 -34.14
C ARG A 55 -0.90 -37.83 -34.21
N LEU A 56 -1.94 -37.00 -34.18
CA LEU A 56 -3.34 -37.45 -34.30
C LEU A 56 -3.70 -37.79 -35.75
N LEU A 57 -3.16 -37.04 -36.73
CA LEU A 57 -3.44 -37.25 -38.16
C LEU A 57 -2.57 -38.35 -38.78
N ASP A 58 -1.35 -38.54 -38.28
CA ASP A 58 -0.42 -39.57 -38.71
C ASP A 58 0.29 -40.19 -37.49
N PRO A 59 -0.21 -41.32 -36.98
CA PRO A 59 0.41 -42.04 -35.87
C PRO A 59 1.82 -42.57 -36.18
N THR A 60 2.18 -42.67 -37.47
CA THR A 60 3.49 -43.16 -37.94
C THR A 60 4.50 -42.05 -38.17
N ALA A 61 4.07 -40.78 -38.12
CA ALA A 61 4.93 -39.62 -38.28
C ALA A 61 6.05 -39.60 -37.22
N ARG A 62 7.28 -39.91 -37.66
CA ARG A 62 8.50 -39.78 -36.85
C ARG A 62 8.88 -38.31 -36.73
N LEU A 63 8.26 -37.62 -35.76
CA LEU A 63 8.71 -36.31 -35.32
C LEU A 63 9.94 -36.49 -34.44
N ASP A 64 11.11 -36.02 -34.91
CA ASP A 64 12.31 -35.93 -34.09
C ASP A 64 11.98 -35.21 -32.76
N ARG A 65 12.35 -35.87 -31.65
CA ARG A 65 12.04 -35.40 -30.28
C ARG A 65 12.81 -34.14 -29.92
N PHE A 66 14.03 -34.02 -30.45
CA PHE A 66 14.94 -32.89 -30.25
C PHE A 66 15.57 -32.45 -31.58
N PRO A 67 15.97 -31.18 -31.72
CA PRO A 67 16.74 -30.73 -32.87
C PRO A 67 18.10 -31.44 -32.94
N ARG A 68 18.56 -31.78 -34.14
CA ARG A 68 19.93 -32.28 -34.37
C ARG A 68 20.87 -31.08 -34.39
N LEU A 69 21.85 -31.07 -33.48
CA LEU A 69 22.86 -30.02 -33.33
C LEU A 69 24.22 -30.57 -33.78
N ASP A 70 24.68 -30.14 -34.95
CA ASP A 70 26.03 -30.41 -35.45
C ASP A 70 26.81 -29.09 -35.55
N LEU A 71 27.71 -28.85 -34.59
CA LEU A 71 28.51 -27.64 -34.52
C LEU A 71 29.68 -27.62 -35.53
N ASN A 72 29.96 -28.76 -36.17
CA ASN A 72 30.95 -28.85 -37.24
C ASN A 72 30.40 -28.29 -38.56
N ASP A 73 29.07 -28.32 -38.77
CA ASP A 73 28.43 -27.67 -39.91
C ASP A 73 28.48 -26.12 -39.76
N PRO A 74 29.16 -25.38 -40.67
CA PRO A 74 29.28 -23.93 -40.59
C PRO A 74 27.93 -23.20 -40.67
N ARG A 75 26.91 -23.79 -41.31
CA ARG A 75 25.54 -23.21 -41.37
C ARG A 75 24.86 -23.33 -40.01
N GLN A 76 24.98 -24.48 -39.35
CA GLN A 76 24.44 -24.68 -38.01
C GLN A 76 25.19 -23.86 -36.96
N ARG A 77 26.52 -23.76 -37.06
CA ARG A 77 27.34 -22.88 -36.20
C ARG A 77 26.91 -21.41 -36.30
N ARG A 78 26.72 -20.88 -37.52
CA ARG A 78 26.25 -19.49 -37.70
C ARG A 78 24.84 -19.27 -37.16
N ARG A 79 23.92 -20.24 -37.37
CA ARG A 79 22.57 -20.18 -36.81
C ARG A 79 22.57 -20.24 -35.28
N ALA A 80 23.40 -21.10 -34.69
CA ALA A 80 23.56 -21.21 -33.25
C ALA A 80 24.15 -19.93 -32.65
N ALA A 81 25.17 -19.33 -33.28
CA ALA A 81 25.73 -18.04 -32.84
C ALA A 81 24.70 -16.91 -32.93
N TYR A 82 23.95 -16.82 -34.03
CA TYR A 82 22.88 -15.82 -34.19
C TYR A 82 21.75 -16.00 -33.17
N LEU A 83 21.26 -17.23 -33.00
CA LEU A 83 20.21 -17.55 -32.02
C LEU A 83 20.70 -17.29 -30.59
N GLY A 84 21.93 -17.71 -30.28
CA GLY A 84 22.57 -17.48 -28.98
C GLY A 84 22.72 -15.99 -28.69
N GLY A 85 23.19 -15.20 -29.65
CA GLY A 85 23.25 -13.74 -29.54
C GLY A 85 21.88 -13.11 -29.34
N LEU A 86 20.86 -13.56 -30.07
CA LEU A 86 19.49 -13.09 -29.92
C LEU A 86 18.91 -13.44 -28.54
N VAL A 87 19.14 -14.65 -28.04
CA VAL A 87 18.70 -15.09 -26.71
C VAL A 87 19.43 -14.32 -25.62
N ALA A 88 20.74 -14.08 -25.76
CA ALA A 88 21.50 -13.27 -24.82
C ALA A 88 20.98 -11.82 -24.77
N LEU A 89 20.75 -11.21 -25.94
CA LEU A 89 20.18 -9.87 -26.04
C LEU A 89 18.77 -9.79 -25.43
N LEU A 90 17.92 -10.78 -25.70
CA LEU A 90 16.60 -10.92 -25.05
C LEU A 90 16.73 -11.05 -23.54
N GLY A 91 17.65 -11.90 -23.07
CA GLY A 91 17.89 -12.14 -21.66
C GLY A 91 18.29 -10.85 -20.94
N VAL A 92 19.22 -10.09 -21.51
CA VAL A 92 19.63 -8.77 -20.99
C VAL A 92 18.46 -7.79 -21.01
N GLY A 93 17.74 -7.68 -22.13
CA GLY A 93 16.59 -6.79 -22.25
C GLY A 93 15.50 -7.09 -21.23
N VAL A 94 15.17 -8.37 -21.05
CA VAL A 94 14.20 -8.84 -20.04
C VAL A 94 14.71 -8.54 -18.63
N ALA A 95 15.98 -8.80 -18.33
CA ALA A 95 16.54 -8.54 -17.01
C ALA A 95 16.49 -7.05 -16.65
N VAL A 96 16.94 -6.18 -17.57
CA VAL A 96 16.91 -4.72 -17.40
C VAL A 96 15.48 -4.24 -17.25
N THR A 97 14.59 -4.63 -18.16
CA THR A 97 13.19 -4.17 -18.13
C THR A 97 12.46 -4.68 -16.89
N SER A 98 12.73 -5.91 -16.45
CA SER A 98 12.16 -6.46 -15.21
C SER A 98 12.66 -5.71 -13.97
N TYR A 99 13.95 -5.36 -13.93
CA TYR A 99 14.50 -4.57 -12.82
C TYR A 99 13.88 -3.18 -12.75
N HIS A 100 13.79 -2.47 -13.88
CA HIS A 100 13.15 -1.16 -13.91
C HIS A 100 11.65 -1.22 -13.67
N GLY A 101 10.95 -2.23 -14.20
CA GLY A 101 9.54 -2.48 -13.92
C GLY A 101 9.28 -2.81 -12.45
N TYR A 102 10.17 -3.56 -11.81
CA TYR A 102 10.16 -3.78 -10.37
C TYR A 102 10.24 -2.45 -9.61
N ARG A 103 11.26 -1.63 -9.91
CA ARG A 103 11.46 -0.33 -9.26
C ARG A 103 10.31 0.65 -9.49
N PHE A 104 9.78 0.66 -10.71
CA PHE A 104 8.65 1.50 -11.09
C PHE A 104 7.38 1.11 -10.33
N THR A 105 7.05 -0.19 -10.31
CA THR A 105 5.82 -0.69 -9.65
C THR A 105 5.86 -0.64 -8.12
N ASP A 106 7.00 -0.30 -7.52
CA ASP A 106 7.18 -0.03 -6.09
C ASP A 106 7.33 1.48 -5.78
N SER A 107 7.24 2.33 -6.80
CA SER A 107 7.36 3.79 -6.66
C SER A 107 6.05 4.44 -6.22
N VAL A 108 6.15 5.60 -5.57
CA VAL A 108 4.98 6.43 -5.24
C VAL A 108 4.22 6.81 -6.50
N ALA A 109 4.93 7.13 -7.59
CA ALA A 109 4.34 7.54 -8.85
C ALA A 109 3.43 6.47 -9.46
N PHE A 110 3.85 5.20 -9.44
CA PHE A 110 3.01 4.08 -9.87
C PHE A 110 1.81 3.86 -8.95
N CYS A 111 1.96 4.05 -7.64
CA CYS A 111 0.84 3.85 -6.71
C CYS A 111 -0.21 4.96 -6.81
N THR A 112 0.15 6.18 -7.22
CA THR A 112 -0.76 7.35 -7.16
C THR A 112 -1.30 7.81 -8.50
N GLN A 113 -0.57 7.63 -9.61
CA GLN A 113 -0.93 8.26 -10.89
C GLN A 113 -1.77 7.40 -11.85
N PRO A 114 -1.43 6.12 -12.13
CA PRO A 114 -2.18 5.31 -13.08
C PRO A 114 -3.65 5.13 -12.71
N CYS A 115 -3.94 4.98 -11.41
CA CYS A 115 -5.30 4.85 -10.86
C CYS A 115 -5.74 6.14 -10.16
N HIS A 116 -5.47 7.31 -10.76
CA HIS A 116 -5.65 8.61 -10.10
C HIS A 116 -7.02 8.82 -9.48
N GLN A 117 -8.12 8.35 -10.08
CA GLN A 117 -9.47 8.53 -9.50
C GLN A 117 -9.66 7.78 -8.17
N VAL A 118 -9.08 6.59 -8.06
CA VAL A 118 -9.24 5.73 -6.87
C VAL A 118 -8.24 6.14 -5.79
N MET A 119 -7.05 6.56 -6.21
CA MET A 119 -5.92 6.86 -5.33
C MET A 119 -5.79 8.35 -4.97
N GLU A 120 -6.61 9.24 -5.55
CA GLU A 120 -6.55 10.69 -5.29
C GLU A 120 -6.54 11.01 -3.78
N PRO A 121 -7.42 10.45 -2.93
CA PRO A 121 -7.42 10.84 -1.51
C PRO A 121 -6.11 10.52 -0.80
N GLN A 122 -5.52 9.36 -1.11
CA GLN A 122 -4.25 8.91 -0.54
C GLN A 122 -3.07 9.70 -1.13
N ALA A 123 -3.12 9.99 -2.43
CA ALA A 123 -2.10 10.76 -3.14
C ALA A 123 -2.05 12.22 -2.68
N THR A 124 -3.21 12.81 -2.40
CA THR A 124 -3.35 14.19 -1.91
C THR A 124 -2.84 14.33 -0.48
N THR A 125 -3.06 13.34 0.38
CA THR A 125 -2.67 13.40 1.80
C THR A 125 -1.22 12.98 2.07
N TYR A 126 -0.65 12.09 1.24
CA TYR A 126 0.70 11.55 1.43
C TYR A 126 1.81 12.61 1.58
N PRO A 127 1.92 13.64 0.71
CA PRO A 127 3.00 14.64 0.78
C PRO A 127 2.96 15.51 2.04
N PHE A 128 1.80 15.62 2.69
CA PHE A 128 1.60 16.43 3.89
C PHE A 128 1.65 15.60 5.18
N SER A 129 1.98 14.31 5.07
CA SER A 129 2.06 13.40 6.21
C SER A 129 3.46 13.36 6.84
N ALA A 130 3.56 12.78 8.04
CA ALA A 130 4.84 12.47 8.69
C ALA A 130 5.71 11.47 7.89
N HIS A 131 5.12 10.81 6.88
CA HIS A 131 5.75 9.77 6.06
C HIS A 131 5.92 10.19 4.59
N ALA A 132 5.86 11.49 4.28
CA ALA A 132 5.97 12.03 2.91
C ALA A 132 7.26 11.66 2.16
N ARG A 133 8.27 11.12 2.87
CA ARG A 133 9.55 10.66 2.31
C ARG A 133 9.76 9.14 2.39
N VAL A 134 8.77 8.40 2.88
CA VAL A 134 8.76 6.93 2.94
C VAL A 134 7.96 6.41 1.76
N ARG A 135 8.51 5.50 0.94
CA ARG A 135 7.77 5.01 -0.25
C ARG A 135 6.61 4.12 0.17
N CYS A 136 5.53 4.12 -0.63
CA CYS A 136 4.36 3.28 -0.39
C CYS A 136 4.73 1.79 -0.19
N ALA A 137 5.67 1.30 -0.99
CA ALA A 137 6.14 -0.09 -0.96
C ALA A 137 6.80 -0.50 0.36
N GLU A 138 7.39 0.44 1.12
CA GLU A 138 8.09 0.15 2.38
C GLU A 138 7.10 -0.33 3.47
N CYS A 139 5.85 0.13 3.41
CA CYS A 139 4.78 -0.34 4.29
C CYS A 139 3.86 -1.38 3.63
N HIS A 140 3.46 -1.18 2.36
CA HIS A 140 2.40 -1.96 1.72
C HIS A 140 2.86 -3.20 0.95
N ILE A 141 4.13 -3.29 0.58
CA ILE A 141 4.68 -4.41 -0.20
C ILE A 141 5.65 -5.19 0.66
N GLY A 142 6.67 -4.50 1.19
CA GLY A 142 7.73 -5.08 1.99
C GLY A 142 8.87 -5.68 1.19
N GLU A 143 9.96 -5.98 1.91
CA GLU A 143 11.16 -6.56 1.33
C GLU A 143 11.04 -8.08 1.18
N GLY A 144 11.81 -8.63 0.23
CA GLY A 144 11.89 -10.07 -0.01
C GLY A 144 10.95 -10.59 -1.08
N ALA A 145 11.34 -11.71 -1.70
CA ALA A 145 10.66 -12.28 -2.86
C ALA A 145 9.23 -12.76 -2.58
N SER A 146 8.97 -13.29 -1.37
CA SER A 146 7.66 -13.81 -0.99
C SER A 146 6.61 -12.70 -0.87
N TRP A 147 6.96 -11.61 -0.21
CA TRP A 147 6.13 -10.42 -0.05
C TRP A 147 5.91 -9.71 -1.39
N PHE A 148 6.96 -9.62 -2.21
CA PHE A 148 6.85 -9.13 -3.57
C PHE A 148 5.79 -9.90 -4.38
N ILE A 149 5.86 -11.24 -4.43
CA ILE A 149 4.89 -12.06 -5.17
C ILE A 149 3.47 -11.86 -4.64
N LYS A 150 3.28 -11.92 -3.31
CA LYS A 150 1.97 -11.69 -2.68
C LYS A 150 1.39 -10.33 -3.06
N ALA A 151 2.21 -9.29 -2.99
CA ALA A 151 1.80 -7.93 -3.33
C ALA A 151 1.41 -7.80 -4.79
N LYS A 152 2.14 -8.39 -5.74
CA LYS A 152 1.79 -8.32 -7.16
C LYS A 152 0.52 -9.12 -7.49
N ILE A 153 0.31 -10.29 -6.87
CA ILE A 153 -0.96 -11.03 -7.01
C ILE A 153 -2.13 -10.21 -6.45
N SER A 154 -1.95 -9.58 -5.29
CA SER A 154 -2.94 -8.67 -4.71
C SER A 154 -3.21 -7.46 -5.63
N GLY A 155 -2.15 -6.87 -6.19
CA GLY A 155 -2.24 -5.77 -7.15
C GLY A 155 -3.03 -6.13 -8.41
N VAL A 156 -2.86 -7.35 -8.96
CA VAL A 156 -3.68 -7.83 -10.08
C VAL A 156 -5.17 -7.85 -9.70
N ARG A 157 -5.51 -8.35 -8.50
CA ARG A 157 -6.90 -8.35 -8.01
C ARG A 157 -7.45 -6.93 -7.86
N GLN A 158 -6.63 -6.00 -7.39
CA GLN A 158 -7.01 -4.58 -7.27
C GLN A 158 -7.25 -3.95 -8.64
N VAL A 159 -6.39 -4.19 -9.64
CA VAL A 159 -6.58 -3.71 -11.02
C VAL A 159 -7.90 -4.24 -11.58
N VAL A 160 -8.19 -5.52 -11.40
CA VAL A 160 -9.47 -6.12 -11.83
C VAL A 160 -10.66 -5.45 -11.12
N ALA A 161 -10.56 -5.21 -9.80
CA ALA A 161 -11.63 -4.54 -9.05
C ALA A 161 -11.85 -3.09 -9.50
N VAL A 162 -10.79 -2.37 -9.85
CA VAL A 162 -10.87 -1.00 -10.39
C VAL A 162 -11.54 -1.01 -11.76
N VAL A 163 -11.11 -1.89 -12.68
CA VAL A 163 -11.70 -2.02 -14.02
C VAL A 163 -13.17 -2.44 -13.96
N ALA A 164 -13.52 -3.35 -13.05
CA ALA A 164 -14.88 -3.82 -12.86
C ALA A 164 -15.75 -2.88 -11.99
N GLY A 165 -15.16 -1.85 -11.37
CA GLY A 165 -15.87 -0.95 -10.45
C GLY A 165 -16.35 -1.59 -9.15
N THR A 166 -15.80 -2.75 -8.75
CA THR A 166 -16.28 -3.56 -7.62
C THR A 166 -15.57 -3.31 -6.29
N TYR A 167 -14.86 -2.19 -6.17
CA TYR A 167 -14.14 -1.80 -4.95
C TYR A 167 -15.02 -1.01 -3.98
N PRO A 168 -14.81 -1.14 -2.65
CA PRO A 168 -15.59 -0.41 -1.66
C PRO A 168 -15.30 1.10 -1.70
N ARG A 169 -16.33 1.89 -1.41
CA ARG A 169 -16.26 3.35 -1.26
C ARG A 169 -16.92 3.73 0.07
N PRO A 170 -16.21 4.34 1.04
CA PRO A 170 -14.78 4.67 1.00
C PRO A 170 -13.86 3.45 1.08
N ILE A 171 -12.61 3.60 0.63
CA ILE A 171 -11.60 2.54 0.70
C ILE A 171 -11.23 2.28 2.18
N PRO A 172 -11.34 1.04 2.69
CA PRO A 172 -11.03 0.74 4.09
C PRO A 172 -9.52 0.84 4.37
N PRO A 173 -9.11 1.09 5.64
CA PRO A 173 -7.71 0.98 6.04
C PRO A 173 -7.15 -0.40 5.73
N ALA A 174 -5.86 -0.47 5.37
CA ALA A 174 -5.20 -1.72 4.96
C ALA A 174 -4.83 -2.67 6.13
N ILE A 175 -5.41 -2.50 7.34
CA ILE A 175 -5.03 -3.24 8.56
C ILE A 175 -5.08 -4.77 8.37
N GLN A 176 -6.03 -5.27 7.59
CA GLN A 176 -6.23 -6.71 7.39
C GLN A 176 -5.21 -7.33 6.42
N HIS A 177 -4.51 -6.51 5.64
CA HIS A 177 -3.63 -6.97 4.55
C HIS A 177 -2.22 -6.40 4.63
N LEU A 178 -1.94 -5.51 5.59
CA LEU A 178 -0.60 -5.01 5.82
C LEU A 178 0.27 -6.07 6.49
N ARG A 179 1.57 -5.91 6.30
CA ARG A 179 2.59 -6.72 6.98
C ARG A 179 2.57 -6.43 8.49
N PRO A 180 3.08 -7.36 9.32
CA PRO A 180 3.20 -7.13 10.76
C PRO A 180 3.93 -5.82 11.08
N ALA A 181 3.53 -5.16 12.17
CA ALA A 181 4.14 -3.90 12.62
C ALA A 181 5.65 -4.05 12.90
N THR A 182 6.09 -5.23 13.34
CA THR A 182 7.51 -5.59 13.57
C THR A 182 8.36 -5.52 12.30
N GLU A 183 7.75 -5.78 11.13
CA GLU A 183 8.40 -5.77 9.82
C GLU A 183 8.21 -4.46 9.04
N THR A 184 7.46 -3.50 9.60
CA THR A 184 7.10 -2.23 8.95
C THR A 184 7.40 -1.05 9.87
N CYS A 185 6.53 -0.82 10.85
CA CYS A 185 6.63 0.30 11.79
C CYS A 185 7.93 0.24 12.62
N GLU A 186 8.27 -0.94 13.14
CA GLU A 186 9.37 -1.10 14.09
C GLU A 186 10.77 -1.01 13.45
N GLN A 187 10.84 -1.02 12.11
CA GLN A 187 12.09 -0.79 11.38
C GLN A 187 12.58 0.67 11.53
N CYS A 188 11.67 1.60 11.85
CA CYS A 188 11.97 3.02 12.03
C CYS A 188 11.54 3.55 13.42
N HIS A 189 10.51 2.96 14.03
CA HIS A 189 9.97 3.38 15.33
C HIS A 189 10.32 2.36 16.41
N TRP A 190 11.08 2.78 17.42
CA TRP A 190 11.44 1.88 18.52
C TRP A 190 10.51 2.05 19.73
N PRO A 191 9.46 1.21 19.91
CA PRO A 191 8.46 1.43 20.95
C PRO A 191 8.99 1.32 22.39
N ARG A 192 10.05 0.52 22.60
CA ARG A 192 10.70 0.35 23.93
C ARG A 192 11.45 1.59 24.40
N LYS A 193 11.91 2.44 23.48
CA LYS A 193 12.60 3.67 23.83
C LYS A 193 11.60 4.71 24.32
N PHE A 194 11.90 5.36 25.44
CA PHE A 194 11.10 6.50 25.91
C PHE A 194 11.54 7.79 25.19
N TYR A 195 10.59 8.51 24.61
CA TYR A 195 10.86 9.75 23.85
C TYR A 195 10.50 11.02 24.63
N GLY A 196 10.33 10.91 25.95
CA GLY A 196 9.95 12.03 26.79
C GLY A 196 8.44 12.33 26.77
N ALA A 197 8.09 13.38 27.50
CA ALA A 197 6.74 13.88 27.59
C ALA A 197 6.54 14.97 26.53
N GLN A 198 5.69 14.69 25.53
CA GLN A 198 5.44 15.60 24.41
C GLN A 198 4.21 16.45 24.68
N LEU A 199 4.39 17.78 24.75
CA LEU A 199 3.26 18.69 24.80
C LEU A 199 2.52 18.66 23.45
N ARG A 200 1.25 18.30 23.49
CA ARG A 200 0.33 18.32 22.36
C ARG A 200 -0.69 19.41 22.61
N GLU A 201 -0.63 20.43 21.77
CA GLU A 201 -1.62 21.50 21.77
C GLU A 201 -2.65 21.23 20.67
N ARG A 202 -3.91 21.40 21.03
CA ARG A 202 -5.05 21.29 20.13
C ARG A 202 -5.87 22.56 20.26
N LEU A 203 -5.82 23.35 19.21
CA LEU A 203 -6.64 24.55 19.09
C LEU A 203 -8.04 24.16 18.63
N HIS A 204 -9.04 24.83 19.20
CA HIS A 204 -10.44 24.67 18.83
C HIS A 204 -11.13 26.03 18.76
N PHE A 205 -11.99 26.18 17.78
CA PHE A 205 -12.93 27.28 17.66
C PHE A 205 -14.35 26.72 17.77
N ALA A 206 -15.17 27.33 18.62
CA ALA A 206 -16.58 26.98 18.73
C ALA A 206 -17.37 27.45 17.50
N GLU A 207 -18.51 26.81 17.26
CA GLU A 207 -19.45 27.15 16.18
C GLU A 207 -20.46 28.23 16.64
N ASP A 208 -20.00 29.21 17.42
CA ASP A 208 -20.76 30.36 17.91
C ASP A 208 -20.44 31.64 17.12
N GLU A 209 -21.16 32.72 17.41
CA GLU A 209 -21.03 34.00 16.68
C GLU A 209 -19.60 34.55 16.76
N ALA A 210 -19.00 34.47 17.94
CA ALA A 210 -17.65 34.99 18.22
C ALA A 210 -16.53 34.03 17.79
N ASN A 211 -16.85 32.84 17.29
CA ASN A 211 -15.89 31.76 17.02
C ASN A 211 -14.96 31.52 18.23
N SER A 212 -15.53 31.29 19.41
CA SER A 212 -14.80 31.27 20.68
C SER A 212 -13.61 30.32 20.66
N ARG A 213 -12.42 30.87 20.88
CA ARG A 213 -11.15 30.13 20.86
C ARG A 213 -10.91 29.40 22.19
N ARG A 214 -10.63 28.11 22.13
CA ARG A 214 -10.14 27.30 23.26
C ARG A 214 -8.92 26.48 22.86
N THR A 215 -7.99 26.30 23.79
CA THR A 215 -6.80 25.46 23.58
C THR A 215 -6.80 24.32 24.59
N VAL A 216 -6.72 23.09 24.10
CA VAL A 216 -6.50 21.91 24.92
C VAL A 216 -5.02 21.55 24.85
N GLN A 217 -4.36 21.58 26.00
CA GLN A 217 -2.97 21.19 26.16
C GLN A 217 -2.91 19.83 26.84
N MET A 218 -2.23 18.88 26.22
CA MET A 218 -2.06 17.53 26.74
C MET A 218 -0.59 17.16 26.75
N LEU A 219 -0.11 16.64 27.87
CA LEU A 219 1.23 16.08 27.95
C LEU A 219 1.17 14.58 27.65
N VAL A 220 1.65 14.17 26.47
CA VAL A 220 1.60 12.78 26.01
C VAL A 220 2.96 12.12 26.21
N LYS A 221 3.03 11.14 27.12
CA LYS A 221 4.22 10.30 27.35
C LYS A 221 4.32 9.23 26.28
N THR A 222 5.27 9.37 25.34
CA THR A 222 5.38 8.49 24.17
C THR A 222 6.48 7.45 24.34
N GLY A 223 6.17 6.19 24.03
CA GLY A 223 7.07 5.05 24.20
C GLY A 223 6.86 4.34 25.54
N GLY A 224 7.93 3.75 26.07
CA GLY A 224 8.02 3.27 27.45
C GLY A 224 8.77 1.95 27.58
N GLY A 225 9.30 1.65 28.78
CA GLY A 225 9.96 0.37 29.06
C GLY A 225 11.48 0.37 28.87
N ASP A 226 12.12 1.53 29.06
CA ASP A 226 13.58 1.59 29.13
C ASP A 226 14.05 1.13 30.53
N GLU A 227 14.46 -0.14 30.62
CA GLU A 227 14.99 -0.76 31.84
C GLU A 227 16.20 0.00 32.41
N MET A 228 16.99 0.67 31.55
CA MET A 228 18.17 1.42 32.01
C MET A 228 17.81 2.69 32.78
N THR A 229 16.63 3.26 32.55
CA THR A 229 16.16 4.47 33.26
C THR A 229 15.13 4.14 34.34
N GLY A 230 14.70 2.89 34.45
CA GLY A 230 13.65 2.44 35.38
C GLY A 230 12.26 3.00 35.07
N ARG A 231 12.07 3.69 33.93
CA ARG A 231 10.82 4.37 33.58
C ARG A 231 9.92 3.47 32.74
N VAL A 232 9.02 2.79 33.44
CA VAL A 232 7.92 1.99 32.86
C VAL A 232 6.67 2.88 32.74
N GLU A 233 6.74 3.88 31.86
CA GLU A 233 5.63 4.81 31.62
C GLU A 233 5.45 5.13 30.14
N GLY A 234 4.23 5.49 29.74
CA GLY A 234 3.91 5.92 28.38
C GLY A 234 2.84 5.07 27.70
N ILE A 235 2.28 5.62 26.62
CA ILE A 235 1.11 5.03 25.93
C ILE A 235 1.42 3.66 25.31
N HIS A 236 2.65 3.42 24.84
CA HIS A 236 3.03 2.15 24.20
C HIS A 236 3.34 1.05 25.22
N MET A 237 3.80 1.43 26.42
CA MET A 237 4.18 0.47 27.47
C MET A 237 2.97 -0.35 27.95
N HIS A 238 1.86 0.33 28.19
CA HIS A 238 0.62 -0.28 28.68
C HIS A 238 -0.01 -1.25 27.68
N MET A 239 0.26 -1.13 26.38
CA MET A 239 -0.41 -1.90 25.32
C MET A 239 0.46 -2.99 24.67
N LEU A 240 1.72 -2.69 24.36
CA LEU A 240 2.58 -3.53 23.49
C LEU A 240 3.73 -4.21 24.22
N LEU A 241 4.21 -3.62 25.31
CA LEU A 241 5.46 -4.01 25.96
C LEU A 241 5.27 -4.72 27.29
N SER A 242 4.16 -4.45 27.98
CA SER A 242 3.78 -5.10 29.25
C SER A 242 3.08 -6.46 29.08
N GLY A 243 3.22 -7.10 27.91
CA GLY A 243 2.65 -8.41 27.61
C GLY A 243 2.12 -8.55 26.19
N ALA A 244 1.35 -9.61 25.93
CA ALA A 244 0.62 -9.80 24.68
C ALA A 244 -0.86 -9.53 24.89
N MET A 245 -1.43 -8.61 24.11
CA MET A 245 -2.86 -8.37 24.06
C MET A 245 -3.47 -8.98 22.81
N GLU A 246 -4.54 -9.72 22.98
CA GLU A 246 -5.40 -10.25 21.93
C GLU A 246 -6.80 -9.67 22.11
N TYR A 247 -7.49 -9.38 21.02
CA TYR A 247 -8.88 -8.92 21.07
C TYR A 247 -9.72 -9.61 20.01
N VAL A 248 -11.03 -9.61 20.22
CA VAL A 248 -12.02 -10.00 19.20
C VAL A 248 -12.82 -8.77 18.82
N ALA A 249 -12.87 -8.47 17.53
CA ALA A 249 -13.79 -7.49 16.98
C ALA A 249 -14.97 -8.17 16.27
N THR A 250 -16.18 -7.68 16.52
CA THR A 250 -17.42 -8.21 15.92
C THR A 250 -17.86 -7.47 14.66
N ASP A 251 -17.22 -6.35 14.33
CA ASP A 251 -17.48 -5.55 13.14
C ASP A 251 -16.24 -5.46 12.22
N ALA A 252 -16.48 -5.09 10.96
CA ALA A 252 -15.43 -5.01 9.95
C ALA A 252 -14.45 -3.83 10.15
N SER A 253 -14.84 -2.79 10.90
CA SER A 253 -14.01 -1.61 11.19
C SER A 253 -13.11 -1.80 12.43
N LEU A 254 -13.24 -2.93 13.12
CA LEU A 254 -12.48 -3.30 14.31
C LEU A 254 -12.70 -2.37 15.50
N GLN A 255 -13.91 -1.82 15.66
CA GLN A 255 -14.23 -0.84 16.71
C GLN A 255 -15.07 -1.40 17.86
N THR A 256 -15.87 -2.43 17.59
CA THR A 256 -16.69 -3.13 18.57
C THR A 256 -15.88 -4.30 19.11
N ILE A 257 -15.25 -4.06 20.26
CA ILE A 257 -14.31 -4.99 20.89
C ILE A 257 -14.92 -5.51 22.20
N PRO A 258 -15.82 -6.50 22.16
CA PRO A 258 -16.48 -7.03 23.36
C PRO A 258 -15.57 -7.92 24.22
N TRP A 259 -14.39 -8.31 23.72
CA TRP A 259 -13.49 -9.23 24.39
C TRP A 259 -12.03 -8.85 24.16
N VAL A 260 -11.26 -8.78 25.25
CA VAL A 260 -9.81 -8.55 25.24
C VAL A 260 -9.16 -9.52 26.22
N LYS A 261 -8.08 -10.17 25.80
CA LYS A 261 -7.21 -10.98 26.64
C LYS A 261 -5.84 -10.35 26.71
N TRP A 262 -5.36 -10.14 27.92
CA TRP A 262 -4.01 -9.65 28.21
C TRP A 262 -3.22 -10.74 28.93
N THR A 263 -2.12 -11.16 28.32
CA THR A 263 -1.16 -12.11 28.89
C THR A 263 0.11 -11.37 29.28
N ARG A 264 0.41 -11.31 30.58
CA ARG A 264 1.61 -10.64 31.11
C ARG A 264 2.88 -11.47 30.89
N PRO A 265 4.08 -10.86 31.05
CA PRO A 265 5.35 -11.57 30.92
C PRO A 265 5.52 -12.73 31.90
N ASN A 266 4.91 -12.65 33.10
CA ASN A 266 4.91 -13.73 34.09
C ASN A 266 3.91 -14.86 33.79
N GLY A 267 3.20 -14.80 32.66
CA GLY A 267 2.19 -15.77 32.25
C GLY A 267 0.77 -15.53 32.81
N GLU A 268 0.57 -14.55 33.69
CA GLU A 268 -0.77 -14.22 34.19
C GLU A 268 -1.68 -13.75 33.05
N VAL A 269 -2.88 -14.32 32.97
CA VAL A 269 -3.89 -13.96 31.96
C VAL A 269 -5.03 -13.20 32.62
N ARG A 270 -5.40 -12.06 32.05
CA ARG A 270 -6.65 -11.34 32.38
C ARG A 270 -7.51 -11.21 31.14
N ILE A 271 -8.81 -11.44 31.31
CA ILE A 271 -9.79 -11.31 30.25
C ILE A 271 -10.77 -10.21 30.65
N TYR A 272 -10.96 -9.24 29.77
CA TYR A 272 -11.92 -8.16 29.88
C TYR A 272 -13.05 -8.42 28.90
N ARG A 273 -14.30 -8.33 29.37
CA ARG A 273 -15.49 -8.59 28.58
C ARG A 273 -16.51 -7.47 28.75
N ALA A 274 -17.13 -7.07 27.65
CA ALA A 274 -18.26 -6.13 27.62
C ALA A 274 -19.57 -6.80 27.20
N ASP A 275 -19.56 -8.10 26.89
CA ASP A 275 -20.71 -8.89 26.48
C ASP A 275 -21.48 -9.53 27.66
N GLY A 276 -21.11 -9.20 28.90
CA GLY A 276 -21.76 -9.68 30.12
C GLY A 276 -21.46 -11.13 30.49
N LYS A 277 -20.57 -11.82 29.76
CA LYS A 277 -20.19 -13.21 30.03
C LYS A 277 -19.01 -13.33 31.00
N ALA A 278 -18.82 -14.50 31.59
CA ALA A 278 -17.68 -14.78 32.45
C ALA A 278 -16.37 -14.87 31.64
N ALA A 279 -15.24 -14.60 32.31
CA ALA A 279 -13.90 -14.66 31.72
C ALA A 279 -13.54 -16.06 31.18
N GLY A 280 -14.00 -17.13 31.84
CA GLY A 280 -13.73 -18.52 31.46
C GLY A 280 -14.58 -19.05 30.30
N GLU A 281 -15.63 -18.31 29.90
CA GLU A 281 -16.45 -18.71 28.75
C GLU A 281 -15.71 -18.48 27.42
N PRO A 282 -16.08 -19.21 26.35
CA PRO A 282 -15.51 -19.01 25.03
C PRO A 282 -15.59 -17.53 24.57
N PRO A 283 -14.58 -17.04 23.82
CA PRO A 283 -14.66 -15.72 23.20
C PRO A 283 -15.82 -15.65 22.21
N PRO A 284 -16.41 -14.47 21.99
CA PRO A 284 -17.44 -14.30 20.97
C PRO A 284 -16.88 -14.61 19.57
N GLY A 285 -17.76 -14.89 18.61
CA GLY A 285 -17.38 -14.98 17.21
C GLY A 285 -16.92 -13.61 16.68
N GLY A 286 -15.98 -13.60 15.74
CA GLY A 286 -15.46 -12.37 15.15
C GLY A 286 -14.01 -12.49 14.71
N ALA A 287 -13.44 -11.36 14.28
CA ALA A 287 -12.04 -11.28 13.90
C ALA A 287 -11.17 -11.23 15.17
N ARG A 288 -10.44 -12.32 15.44
CA ARG A 288 -9.44 -12.36 16.52
C ARG A 288 -8.10 -11.83 16.03
N ARG A 289 -7.53 -10.88 16.75
CA ARG A 289 -6.26 -10.23 16.40
C ARG A 289 -5.37 -10.07 17.62
N ARG A 290 -4.06 -10.10 17.39
CA ARG A 290 -3.07 -9.62 18.36
C ARG A 290 -2.91 -8.12 18.14
N LEU A 291 -2.99 -7.35 19.22
CA LEU A 291 -2.86 -5.90 19.16
C LEU A 291 -1.47 -5.50 18.66
N ASP A 292 -1.43 -4.61 17.67
CA ASP A 292 -0.22 -4.05 17.08
C ASP A 292 -0.31 -2.52 16.87
N CYS A 293 0.73 -1.92 16.28
CA CYS A 293 0.78 -0.47 16.05
C CYS A 293 -0.38 0.03 15.17
N MET A 294 -0.82 -0.76 14.20
CA MET A 294 -1.82 -0.35 13.21
C MET A 294 -3.23 -0.34 13.78
N ASP A 295 -3.52 -1.09 14.85
CA ASP A 295 -4.84 -1.04 15.48
C ASP A 295 -5.16 0.37 16.04
N CYS A 296 -4.13 1.20 16.31
CA CYS A 296 -4.29 2.61 16.66
C CYS A 296 -3.81 3.58 15.56
N HIS A 297 -2.72 3.25 14.85
CA HIS A 297 -2.10 4.08 13.81
C HIS A 297 -2.41 3.55 12.40
N ASN A 298 -3.69 3.32 12.08
CA ASN A 298 -4.10 2.66 10.83
C ASN A 298 -4.03 3.51 9.55
N ARG A 299 -3.75 4.81 9.66
CA ARG A 299 -3.58 5.75 8.53
C ARG A 299 -2.47 6.78 8.78
N PRO A 300 -1.22 6.36 9.04
CA PRO A 300 -0.17 7.26 9.49
C PRO A 300 0.39 8.16 8.37
N ALA A 301 0.17 7.77 7.11
CA ALA A 301 0.57 8.51 5.91
C ALA A 301 -0.63 9.09 5.12
N HIS A 302 -1.86 8.80 5.57
CA HIS A 302 -3.10 9.13 4.85
C HIS A 302 -4.12 9.76 5.79
N THR A 303 -3.75 10.90 6.37
CA THR A 303 -4.56 11.58 7.38
C THR A 303 -5.65 12.42 6.73
N PHE A 304 -6.90 12.12 7.08
CA PHE A 304 -8.08 12.87 6.64
C PHE A 304 -8.69 13.60 7.85
N PRO A 305 -8.30 14.85 8.12
CA PRO A 305 -8.88 15.59 9.22
C PRO A 305 -10.35 15.89 8.95
N PRO A 306 -11.25 15.76 9.96
CA PRO A 306 -12.62 16.21 9.80
C PRO A 306 -12.68 17.73 9.56
N PRO A 307 -13.70 18.25 8.85
CA PRO A 307 -13.80 19.67 8.50
C PRO A 307 -13.58 20.62 9.67
N ALA A 308 -14.20 20.35 10.83
CA ALA A 308 -14.01 21.15 12.02
C ALA A 308 -12.54 21.23 12.44
N ALA A 309 -11.84 20.10 12.58
CA ALA A 309 -10.43 20.11 12.98
C ALA A 309 -9.52 20.78 11.94
N ALA A 310 -9.83 20.61 10.65
CA ALA A 310 -9.09 21.30 9.59
C ALA A 310 -9.26 22.83 9.70
N LEU A 311 -10.49 23.31 9.87
CA LEU A 311 -10.80 24.73 9.99
C LEU A 311 -10.17 25.40 11.22
N ASP A 312 -10.03 24.69 12.34
CA ASP A 312 -9.35 25.22 13.52
C ASP A 312 -7.91 25.65 13.22
N LEU A 313 -7.22 24.92 12.35
CA LEU A 313 -5.86 25.27 11.92
C LEU A 313 -5.83 26.53 11.06
N TYR A 314 -6.84 26.74 10.21
CA TYR A 314 -6.91 27.91 9.33
C TYR A 314 -7.31 29.17 10.11
N LEU A 315 -8.31 29.08 10.98
CA LEU A 315 -8.70 30.16 11.91
C LEU A 315 -7.54 30.51 12.85
N GLY A 316 -6.89 29.51 13.44
CA GLY A 316 -5.75 29.70 14.33
C GLY A 316 -4.54 30.38 13.70
N ARG A 317 -4.39 30.26 12.38
CA ARG A 317 -3.32 30.88 11.59
C ARG A 317 -3.74 32.20 10.93
N GLY A 318 -4.96 32.67 11.18
CA GLY A 318 -5.50 33.88 10.55
C GLY A 318 -5.68 33.76 9.03
N ARG A 319 -5.76 32.53 8.49
CA ARG A 319 -6.08 32.31 7.06
C ARG A 319 -7.57 32.46 6.77
N ILE A 320 -8.39 32.35 7.80
CA ILE A 320 -9.80 32.71 7.81
C ILE A 320 -9.93 33.76 8.91
N ASP A 321 -10.57 34.88 8.60
CA ASP A 321 -10.82 35.93 9.57
C ASP A 321 -11.86 35.46 10.61
N ALA A 322 -11.41 35.25 11.84
CA ALA A 322 -12.27 34.77 12.93
C ALA A 322 -13.23 35.85 13.46
N THR A 323 -13.12 37.10 13.00
CA THR A 323 -14.07 38.17 13.34
C THR A 323 -15.37 38.09 12.54
N LEU A 324 -15.38 37.30 11.46
CA LEU A 324 -16.59 37.02 10.69
C LEU A 324 -17.59 36.22 11.56
N PRO A 325 -18.79 36.77 11.83
CA PRO A 325 -19.78 36.11 12.66
C PRO A 325 -20.11 34.71 12.14
N PHE A 326 -20.05 33.70 13.01
CA PHE A 326 -20.36 32.30 12.71
C PHE A 326 -19.53 31.64 11.60
N VAL A 327 -18.40 32.21 11.17
CA VAL A 327 -17.61 31.65 10.06
C VAL A 327 -17.21 30.20 10.28
N LYS A 328 -16.95 29.79 11.52
CA LYS A 328 -16.65 28.40 11.86
C LYS A 328 -17.85 27.49 11.57
N ARG A 329 -19.06 27.86 11.99
CA ARG A 329 -20.30 27.11 11.78
C ARG A 329 -20.60 26.96 10.29
N GLU A 330 -20.61 28.08 9.57
CA GLU A 330 -20.94 28.09 8.13
C GLU A 330 -19.91 27.29 7.33
N ALA A 331 -18.62 27.43 7.62
CA ALA A 331 -17.58 26.68 6.93
C ALA A 331 -17.63 25.18 7.24
N VAL A 332 -17.94 24.78 8.49
CA VAL A 332 -18.15 23.36 8.83
C VAL A 332 -19.35 22.81 8.08
N ALA A 333 -20.47 23.54 8.05
CA ALA A 333 -21.67 23.12 7.34
C ALA A 333 -21.42 22.97 5.83
N ALA A 334 -20.75 23.95 5.21
CA ALA A 334 -20.39 23.89 3.80
C ALA A 334 -19.45 22.73 3.48
N LEU A 335 -18.38 22.53 4.26
CA LEU A 335 -17.44 21.42 4.02
C LEU A 335 -17.99 20.03 4.38
N GLY A 336 -19.00 19.97 5.25
CA GLY A 336 -19.66 18.74 5.69
C GLY A 336 -20.86 18.33 4.84
N ALA A 337 -21.29 19.17 3.89
CA ALA A 337 -22.40 18.86 3.01
C ALA A 337 -22.04 17.77 1.98
N ASP A 338 -23.07 17.03 1.54
CA ASP A 338 -22.91 16.02 0.49
C ASP A 338 -22.85 16.67 -0.90
N TYR A 339 -21.75 16.41 -1.60
CA TYR A 339 -21.56 16.86 -2.99
C TYR A 339 -21.37 15.68 -3.94
N PRO A 340 -21.87 15.74 -5.18
CA PRO A 340 -21.72 14.67 -6.16
C PRO A 340 -20.25 14.41 -6.55
N ASP A 341 -19.46 15.50 -6.63
CA ASP A 341 -18.05 15.46 -6.99
C ASP A 341 -17.30 16.69 -6.42
N GLY A 342 -15.98 16.64 -6.50
CA GLY A 342 -15.12 17.71 -6.00
C GLY A 342 -15.20 19.01 -6.79
N ALA A 343 -15.67 19.01 -8.03
CA ALA A 343 -15.82 20.24 -8.82
C ALA A 343 -17.05 21.03 -8.34
N THR A 344 -18.17 20.33 -8.13
CA THR A 344 -19.41 20.86 -7.56
C THR A 344 -19.17 21.37 -6.14
N ALA A 345 -18.45 20.60 -5.31
CA ALA A 345 -18.07 21.03 -3.97
C ALA A 345 -17.28 22.34 -4.01
N ARG A 346 -16.25 22.45 -4.86
CA ARG A 346 -15.46 23.68 -4.99
C ARG A 346 -16.29 24.87 -5.45
N ALA A 347 -17.22 24.68 -6.38
CA ALA A 347 -18.07 25.76 -6.88
C ALA A 347 -19.12 26.22 -5.86
N ALA A 348 -19.60 25.32 -4.99
CA ALA A 348 -20.59 25.64 -3.96
C ALA A 348 -19.97 26.25 -2.68
N ILE A 349 -18.70 25.96 -2.41
CA ILE A 349 -17.97 26.45 -1.22
C ILE A 349 -17.24 27.77 -1.49
N ALA A 350 -16.79 27.99 -2.74
CA ALA A 350 -16.15 29.24 -3.16
C ALA A 350 -17.16 30.40 -3.20
#